data_AF-A0AAD4C4Y3-F1
#
_entry.id   AF-A0AAD4C4Y3-F1
#
_cell.length_a   1.000
_cell.length_b   1.000
_cell.length_c   1.000
_cell.angle_alpha   90.00
_cell.angle_beta   90.00
_cell.angle_gamma   90.00
#
_symmetry.space_group_name_H-M   'P 1'
#
loop_
_entity.id
_entity.type
_entity.pdbx_description
1 polymer ?
#
loop_
_entity_poly.entity_id
_entity_poly.type
_entity_poly.pdbx_seq_one_letter_code
_entity_poly.pdbx_strand_id
1 'polypeptide(L)'
;MSSDSWPPQLKEWVAKCLGQMNDANRNEAQAELRQVIADAFTAKTLWTTDWSGVQLQRCRFSSSRYLLPKPLPTLKRKINELQATSKKAKKAAMQKNATASLDLGDQAALNRRAERFQREHEIERQKNMRTNGNQSTLKANSQGAHLLDRIWRADSPSTFGPNLDDPEADPNVPNWDRHTIVGTNQELFKDYLRLTSEPRPELIRPYPVLQQTLIELKKRWRERTAYDWICNQFKSLRQDLTVQRIKNEFTVQVYEHHARMALESSDMVEYNQCQATLKSLYELGIPGQVEEFTAYRILMLLHGRNKSELNLYVGQLTPRQKMDPAVQHALRVQRAVSMGNYHALFEMFLSAPNMAAYIMDQFIDRERAKALMVMTKAYRTLTLAFIQNELGFNTLSDTQSYLHTHRVAVFTDPNSPDREKIIDCKVVAPLIAQAYEEKYRKVAIRGAV
;
A
#
# COMPACT_ATOMS: atom_id res chain seq x y z
N MET A 1 36.83 13.49 26.50
CA MET A 1 36.91 12.18 27.21
C MET A 1 36.17 12.34 28.52
N SER A 2 34.86 12.07 28.50
CA SER A 2 34.06 11.92 29.72
C SER A 2 33.11 10.77 29.43
N SER A 3 33.50 9.57 29.83
CA SER A 3 32.57 8.45 29.85
C SER A 3 31.45 8.80 30.83
N ASP A 4 30.19 8.79 30.37
CA ASP A 4 29.01 8.93 31.23
C ASP A 4 28.96 7.73 32.19
N SER A 5 29.73 7.82 33.26
CA SER A 5 29.86 6.76 34.25
C SER A 5 28.69 6.85 35.21
N TRP A 6 27.62 6.09 34.95
CA TRP A 6 26.50 5.96 35.86
C TRP A 6 26.92 5.33 37.20
N PRO A 7 26.31 5.72 38.34
CA PRO A 7 26.63 5.17 39.66
C PRO A 7 26.53 3.64 39.69
N PRO A 8 27.50 2.92 40.29
CA PRO A 8 27.47 1.45 40.35
C PRO A 8 26.24 0.92 41.12
N GLN A 9 25.82 1.61 42.18
CA GLN A 9 24.60 1.26 42.94
C GLN A 9 23.32 1.34 42.10
N LEU A 10 23.25 2.30 41.16
CA LEU A 10 22.12 2.40 40.23
C LEU A 10 22.11 1.24 39.24
N LYS A 11 23.28 0.85 38.70
CA LYS A 11 23.39 -0.27 37.75
C LYS A 11 22.96 -1.58 38.40
N GLU A 12 23.36 -1.81 39.64
CA GLU A 12 23.00 -2.99 40.42
C GLU A 12 21.50 -3.02 40.74
N TRP A 13 20.92 -1.88 41.09
CA TRP A 13 19.48 -1.74 41.31
C TRP A 13 18.65 -2.04 40.05
N VAL A 14 19.07 -1.53 38.89
CA VAL A 14 18.39 -1.80 37.61
C VAL A 14 18.46 -3.29 37.25
N ALA A 15 19.62 -3.93 37.45
CA ALA A 15 19.78 -5.36 37.20
C ALA A 15 18.88 -6.20 38.12
N LYS A 16 18.78 -5.83 39.41
CA LYS A 16 17.88 -6.47 40.38
C LYS A 16 16.42 -6.31 40.01
N CYS A 17 16.00 -5.12 39.58
CA CYS A 17 14.63 -4.86 39.15
C CYS A 17 14.26 -5.68 37.90
N LEU A 18 15.13 -5.72 36.89
CA LEU A 18 14.91 -6.50 35.67
C LEU A 18 14.86 -8.02 35.94
N GLY A 19 15.64 -8.52 36.91
CA GLY A 19 15.61 -9.91 37.32
C GLY A 19 14.35 -10.33 38.08
N GLN A 20 13.61 -9.38 38.65
CA GLN A 20 12.35 -9.62 39.37
C GLN A 20 11.10 -9.44 38.50
N MET A 21 11.26 -9.05 37.22
CA MET A 21 10.15 -8.88 36.29
C MET A 21 9.69 -10.21 35.67
N ASN A 22 8.38 -10.36 35.46
CA ASN A 22 7.78 -11.46 34.73
C ASN A 22 7.08 -10.92 33.45
N ASP A 23 6.80 -11.79 32.48
CA ASP A 23 6.31 -11.35 31.15
C ASP A 23 4.98 -10.58 31.20
N ALA A 24 4.19 -10.76 32.27
CA ALA A 24 2.94 -10.04 32.47
C ALA A 24 3.13 -8.60 32.96
N ASN A 25 4.18 -8.29 33.73
CA ASN A 25 4.39 -6.97 34.34
C ASN A 25 5.56 -6.17 33.73
N ARG A 26 6.31 -6.77 32.79
CA ARG A 26 7.54 -6.23 32.23
C ARG A 26 7.40 -4.82 31.64
N ASN A 27 6.35 -4.56 30.87
CA ASN A 27 6.17 -3.27 30.19
C ASN A 27 5.89 -2.13 31.19
N GLU A 28 5.07 -2.40 32.20
CA GLU A 28 4.71 -1.39 33.21
C GLU A 28 5.85 -1.16 34.21
N ALA A 29 6.52 -2.23 34.64
CA ALA A 29 7.66 -2.14 35.55
C ALA A 29 8.88 -1.47 34.90
N GLN A 30 9.09 -1.65 33.59
CA GLN A 30 10.12 -0.90 32.85
C GLN A 30 9.79 0.58 32.69
N ALA A 31 8.52 0.94 32.52
CA ALA A 31 8.09 2.33 32.46
C ALA A 31 8.32 3.04 33.81
N GLU A 32 7.94 2.39 34.92
CA GLU A 32 8.16 2.91 36.28
C GLU A 32 9.67 3.04 36.59
N LEU A 33 10.47 2.03 36.22
CA LEU A 33 11.92 2.08 36.38
C LEU A 33 12.57 3.25 35.62
N ARG A 34 12.14 3.51 34.37
CA ARG A 34 12.66 4.64 33.59
C ARG A 34 12.26 5.99 34.19
N GLN A 35 11.04 6.09 34.72
CA GLN A 35 10.55 7.32 35.34
C GLN A 35 11.36 7.67 36.59
N VAL A 36 11.61 6.71 37.47
CA VAL A 36 12.39 6.94 38.70
C VAL A 36 13.82 7.41 38.40
N ILE A 37 14.45 6.86 37.36
CA ILE A 37 15.80 7.29 36.93
C ILE A 37 15.76 8.69 36.33
N ALA A 38 14.74 9.01 35.54
CA ALA A 38 14.56 10.34 34.94
C ALA A 38 14.32 11.42 36.01
N ASP A 39 13.54 11.11 37.04
CA ASP A 39 13.26 12.03 38.15
C ASP A 39 14.53 12.30 38.98
N ALA A 40 15.33 11.27 39.28
CA ALA A 40 16.61 11.42 39.97
C ALA A 40 17.68 12.14 39.13
N PHE A 41 17.65 11.97 37.79
CA PHE A 41 18.51 12.71 36.87
C PHE A 41 18.14 14.20 36.87
N THR A 42 16.84 14.51 36.81
CA THR A 42 16.32 15.88 36.83
C THR A 42 16.61 16.56 38.18
N ALA A 43 16.49 15.84 39.28
CA ALA A 43 16.79 16.33 40.63
C ALA A 43 18.30 16.43 40.93
N LYS A 44 19.19 15.98 40.02
CA LYS A 44 20.65 15.90 40.20
C LYS A 44 21.08 15.07 41.43
N THR A 45 20.27 14.12 41.86
CA THR A 45 20.52 13.28 43.05
C THR A 45 21.01 11.86 42.72
N LEU A 46 21.42 11.61 41.47
CA LEU A 46 21.84 10.27 40.99
C LEU A 46 22.91 9.61 41.87
N TRP A 47 23.85 10.39 42.40
CA TRP A 47 24.98 9.92 43.21
C TRP A 47 24.71 9.92 44.72
N THR A 48 23.63 10.55 45.16
CA THR A 48 23.29 10.72 46.58
C THR A 48 22.04 9.94 46.99
N THR A 49 21.30 9.40 46.03
CA THR A 49 20.14 8.55 46.28
C THR A 49 20.59 7.15 46.70
N ASP A 50 20.05 6.66 47.81
CA ASP A 50 20.24 5.28 48.22
C ASP A 50 19.37 4.34 47.36
N TRP A 51 19.92 3.92 46.23
CA TRP A 51 19.26 3.02 45.29
C TRP A 51 18.96 1.64 45.87
N SER A 52 19.60 1.23 46.98
CA SER A 52 19.35 -0.07 47.60
C SER A 52 18.00 -0.14 48.33
N GLY A 53 17.51 1.01 48.82
CA GLY A 53 16.23 1.16 49.51
C GLY A 53 15.03 1.46 48.59
N VAL A 54 15.28 1.84 47.33
CA VAL A 54 14.22 2.17 46.37
C VAL A 54 13.55 0.89 45.86
N GLN A 55 12.23 0.77 46.03
CA GLN A 55 11.45 -0.37 45.53
C GLN A 55 10.33 0.10 44.61
N LEU A 56 10.18 -0.58 43.47
CA LEU A 56 9.06 -0.36 42.55
C LEU A 56 7.75 -0.81 43.22
N GLN A 57 6.72 0.04 43.19
CA GLN A 57 5.47 -0.23 43.93
C GLN A 57 4.75 -1.47 43.38
N ARG A 58 4.89 -1.74 42.07
CA ARG A 58 4.18 -2.84 41.40
C ARG A 58 4.87 -4.19 41.51
N CYS A 59 6.11 -4.25 41.98
CA CYS A 59 6.78 -5.51 42.33
C CYS A 59 6.33 -6.09 43.69
N ARG A 60 5.54 -5.36 44.48
CA ARG A 60 5.05 -5.83 45.80
C ARG A 60 3.93 -6.89 45.72
N PHE A 61 3.27 -7.03 44.58
CA PHE A 61 2.05 -7.85 44.50
C PHE A 61 2.28 -9.36 44.29
N SER A 62 3.51 -9.86 44.20
CA SER A 62 3.77 -11.29 44.00
C SER A 62 4.15 -12.09 45.26
N SER A 63 4.44 -11.46 46.40
CA SER A 63 5.05 -12.17 47.55
C SER A 63 4.21 -12.24 48.83
N SER A 64 2.94 -11.82 48.85
CA SER A 64 2.13 -11.94 50.07
C SER A 64 0.69 -12.37 49.78
N ARG A 65 0.43 -13.67 49.92
CA ARG A 65 -0.73 -14.27 50.62
C ARG A 65 -0.83 -15.78 50.38
N TYR A 66 -0.19 -16.56 51.25
CA TYR A 66 -0.69 -17.89 51.65
C TYR A 66 -1.37 -17.72 53.01
N LEU A 67 -2.68 -17.97 53.09
CA LEU A 67 -3.42 -18.46 54.27
C LEU A 67 -4.84 -18.88 53.81
N LEU A 68 -5.24 -20.10 54.19
CA LEU A 68 -6.49 -20.86 53.90
C LEU A 68 -7.71 -20.36 54.77
N PRO A 69 -8.94 -20.97 54.76
CA PRO A 69 -10.01 -20.81 53.75
C PRO A 69 -11.48 -20.66 54.31
N LYS A 70 -12.45 -20.32 53.40
CA LYS A 70 -13.94 -20.53 53.42
C LYS A 70 -14.84 -19.61 54.30
N PRO A 71 -16.18 -19.45 54.00
CA PRO A 71 -17.03 -20.17 53.03
C PRO A 71 -17.86 -19.31 52.03
N LEU A 72 -18.39 -19.98 50.99
CA LEU A 72 -19.38 -19.49 50.01
C LEU A 72 -20.81 -19.38 50.60
N PRO A 73 -21.74 -18.64 49.97
CA PRO A 73 -22.72 -19.34 49.12
C PRO A 73 -23.07 -18.58 47.81
N THR A 74 -22.85 -19.24 46.67
CA THR A 74 -23.91 -19.74 45.75
C THR A 74 -24.43 -18.74 44.72
N LEU A 75 -24.14 -18.99 43.45
CA LEU A 75 -25.13 -19.52 42.51
C LEU A 75 -24.44 -20.20 41.32
N LYS A 76 -25.09 -21.26 40.87
CA LYS A 76 -24.56 -22.41 40.14
C LYS A 76 -24.72 -22.26 38.63
N ARG A 77 -23.68 -22.76 37.93
CA ARG A 77 -23.70 -23.69 36.77
C ARG A 77 -24.28 -23.13 35.45
N LYS A 78 -23.80 -23.53 34.26
CA LYS A 78 -23.14 -24.78 33.88
C LYS A 78 -22.37 -24.58 32.56
N ILE A 79 -21.11 -24.98 32.54
CA ILE A 79 -20.40 -25.41 31.34
C ILE A 79 -21.05 -26.72 30.88
N ASN A 80 -21.26 -26.92 29.58
CA ASN A 80 -21.45 -28.26 29.05
C ASN A 80 -20.49 -28.51 27.90
N GLU A 81 -19.78 -29.63 28.04
CA GLU A 81 -18.81 -30.18 27.10
C GLU A 81 -19.46 -30.65 25.80
N LEU A 82 -18.56 -30.86 24.84
CA LEU A 82 -18.73 -31.47 23.52
C LEU A 82 -19.59 -32.74 23.54
N GLN A 83 -20.64 -32.78 22.72
CA GLN A 83 -21.16 -34.03 22.14
C GLN A 83 -21.56 -33.85 20.67
N ALA A 84 -21.13 -34.80 19.85
CA ALA A 84 -21.37 -34.90 18.42
C ALA A 84 -22.84 -35.26 18.13
N THR A 85 -23.47 -34.57 17.16
CA THR A 85 -24.80 -34.96 16.65
C THR A 85 -24.88 -34.91 15.12
N SER A 86 -25.02 -36.11 14.54
CA SER A 86 -25.64 -36.52 13.27
C SER A 86 -26.08 -35.46 12.23
N LYS A 87 -25.65 -35.70 10.97
CA LYS A 87 -25.94 -34.95 9.73
C LYS A 87 -27.42 -34.89 9.30
N LYS A 88 -28.38 -35.44 10.05
CA LYS A 88 -29.80 -35.51 9.63
C LYS A 88 -30.69 -34.35 10.13
N ALA A 89 -30.27 -33.60 11.16
CA ALA A 89 -31.05 -32.49 11.74
C ALA A 89 -30.85 -31.14 11.02
N LYS A 90 -29.75 -30.96 10.28
CA LYS A 90 -29.42 -29.68 9.61
C LYS A 90 -30.24 -29.43 8.32
N LYS A 91 -30.85 -30.48 7.74
CA LYS A 91 -31.62 -30.38 6.50
C LYS A 91 -33.07 -29.89 6.71
N ALA A 92 -33.63 -30.06 7.90
CA ALA A 92 -35.00 -29.60 8.22
C ALA A 92 -35.07 -28.10 8.57
N ALA A 93 -33.96 -27.48 9.00
CA ALA A 93 -33.90 -26.06 9.33
C ALA A 93 -33.67 -25.14 8.09
N MET A 94 -33.16 -25.68 6.99
CA MET A 94 -32.91 -24.91 5.75
C MET A 94 -34.16 -24.74 4.86
N GLN A 95 -35.26 -25.43 5.14
CA GLN A 95 -36.44 -25.43 4.28
C GLN A 95 -37.56 -24.45 4.72
N LYS A 96 -37.36 -23.70 5.82
CA LYS A 96 -38.32 -22.69 6.30
C LYS A 96 -37.96 -21.22 5.98
N ASN A 97 -36.82 -20.96 5.36
CA ASN A 97 -36.41 -19.59 4.98
C ASN A 97 -36.47 -19.30 3.48
N ALA A 98 -37.15 -20.14 2.69
CA ALA A 98 -37.25 -19.97 1.23
C ALA A 98 -38.52 -19.22 0.77
N THR A 99 -39.27 -18.60 1.69
CA THR A 99 -40.45 -17.78 1.35
C THR A 99 -40.52 -16.55 2.25
N ALA A 100 -39.69 -15.55 1.97
CA ALA A 100 -39.95 -14.18 2.37
C ALA A 100 -39.61 -13.31 1.17
N SER A 101 -40.67 -12.78 0.54
CA SER A 101 -40.60 -11.87 -0.59
C SER A 101 -39.78 -10.64 -0.23
N LEU A 102 -39.17 -10.05 -1.26
CA LEU A 102 -38.54 -8.73 -1.26
C LEU A 102 -39.48 -7.70 -0.60
N ASP A 103 -39.15 -7.29 0.62
CA ASP A 103 -39.75 -6.09 1.22
C ASP A 103 -38.72 -4.95 1.12
N LEU A 104 -38.98 -4.04 0.18
CA LEU A 104 -38.15 -2.91 -0.19
C LEU A 104 -38.27 -1.74 0.82
N GLY A 105 -38.97 -1.94 1.94
CA GLY A 105 -39.26 -0.92 2.95
C GLY A 105 -38.58 -1.08 4.32
N ASP A 106 -37.72 -2.07 4.54
CA ASP A 106 -37.18 -2.31 5.89
C ASP A 106 -36.00 -1.37 6.25
N GLN A 107 -36.35 -0.14 6.63
CA GLN A 107 -35.43 0.90 7.12
C GLN A 107 -34.56 0.39 8.29
N ALA A 108 -35.05 -0.58 9.06
CA ALA A 108 -34.31 -1.18 10.17
C ALA A 108 -33.21 -2.14 9.70
N ALA A 109 -33.33 -2.75 8.53
CA ALA A 109 -32.26 -3.54 7.91
C ALA A 109 -31.15 -2.65 7.31
N LEU A 110 -31.54 -1.50 6.75
CA LEU A 110 -30.62 -0.48 6.25
C LEU A 110 -29.85 0.20 7.38
N ASN A 111 -30.53 0.62 8.45
CA ASN A 111 -29.86 1.21 9.62
C ASN A 111 -28.90 0.22 10.29
N ARG A 112 -29.27 -1.06 10.41
CA ARG A 112 -28.36 -2.11 10.91
C ARG A 112 -27.16 -2.40 10.00
N ARG A 113 -27.23 -2.01 8.72
CA ARG A 113 -26.09 -2.08 7.77
C ARG A 113 -25.22 -0.83 7.85
N ALA A 114 -25.83 0.36 7.98
CA ALA A 114 -25.14 1.63 8.17
C ALA A 114 -24.37 1.66 9.51
N GLU A 115 -24.98 1.19 10.61
CA GLU A 115 -24.32 1.09 11.91
C GLU A 115 -23.14 0.12 11.91
N ARG A 116 -23.24 -0.99 11.16
CA ARG A 116 -22.12 -1.93 10.97
C ARG A 116 -20.98 -1.29 10.18
N PHE A 117 -21.31 -0.55 9.13
CA PHE A 117 -20.34 0.17 8.31
C PHE A 117 -19.64 1.28 9.09
N GLN A 118 -20.39 2.06 9.90
CA GLN A 118 -19.82 3.10 10.77
C GLN A 118 -18.97 2.50 11.89
N ARG A 119 -19.41 1.40 12.52
CA ARG A 119 -18.64 0.72 13.57
C ARG A 119 -17.34 0.13 13.03
N GLU A 120 -17.34 -0.50 11.85
CA GLU A 120 -16.09 -0.96 11.20
C GLU A 120 -15.17 0.21 10.87
N HIS A 121 -15.72 1.30 10.32
CA HIS A 121 -14.95 2.49 9.97
C HIS A 121 -14.33 3.19 11.21
N GLU A 122 -15.05 3.24 12.34
CA GLU A 122 -14.56 3.80 13.61
C GLU A 122 -13.48 2.90 14.24
N ILE A 123 -13.65 1.56 14.17
CA ILE A 123 -12.65 0.59 14.63
C ILE A 123 -11.36 0.72 13.81
N GLU A 124 -11.46 0.94 12.50
CA GLU A 124 -10.31 1.10 11.61
C GLU A 124 -9.62 2.47 11.80
N ARG A 125 -10.39 3.53 12.07
CA ARG A 125 -9.86 4.85 12.49
C ARG A 125 -9.12 4.77 13.84
N GLN A 126 -9.68 4.06 14.83
CA GLN A 126 -9.02 3.83 16.12
C GLN A 126 -7.78 2.94 16.00
N LYS A 127 -7.77 1.98 15.06
CA LYS A 127 -6.60 1.16 14.73
C LYS A 127 -5.50 2.03 14.10
N ASN A 128 -5.83 2.95 13.21
CA ASN A 128 -4.86 3.91 12.65
C ASN A 128 -4.29 4.88 13.68
N MET A 129 -5.07 5.31 14.69
CA MET A 129 -4.54 6.12 15.80
C MET A 129 -3.60 5.34 16.74
N ARG A 130 -3.84 4.04 16.96
CA ARG A 130 -2.98 3.17 17.79
C ARG A 130 -1.73 2.66 17.07
N THR A 131 -1.66 2.77 15.74
CA THR A 131 -0.55 2.23 14.93
C THR A 131 0.47 3.31 14.53
N ASN A 132 0.41 4.51 15.14
CA ASN A 132 1.38 5.59 14.88
C ASN A 132 2.78 5.34 15.50
N GLY A 133 3.14 4.08 15.73
CA GLY A 133 4.42 3.65 16.29
C GLY A 133 5.05 2.42 15.62
N ASN A 134 4.42 1.77 14.64
CA ASN A 134 5.06 0.69 13.88
C ASN A 134 4.38 0.50 12.51
N GLN A 135 4.99 1.06 11.46
CA GLN A 135 4.62 0.83 10.07
C GLN A 135 4.94 -0.61 9.66
N SER A 136 3.91 -1.37 9.27
CA SER A 136 4.05 -2.56 8.43
C SER A 136 3.78 -2.17 6.97
N THR A 137 4.74 -1.49 6.35
CA THR A 137 4.82 -1.31 4.90
C THR A 137 5.55 -2.51 4.29
N LEU A 138 5.01 -2.99 3.18
CA LEU A 138 5.63 -3.98 2.29
C LEU A 138 7.12 -3.68 2.12
N LYS A 139 7.99 -4.63 2.49
CA LYS A 139 9.44 -4.46 2.43
C LYS A 139 9.91 -4.46 0.98
N ALA A 140 9.98 -3.27 0.38
CA ALA A 140 10.99 -3.00 -0.63
C ALA A 140 12.36 -2.99 0.06
N ASN A 141 13.32 -3.73 -0.49
CA ASN A 141 14.66 -3.89 0.07
C ASN A 141 15.35 -2.52 0.20
N SER A 142 15.39 -1.99 1.43
CA SER A 142 15.93 -0.68 1.79
C SER A 142 17.39 -0.84 2.24
N GLN A 143 18.34 -0.49 1.37
CA GLN A 143 19.69 -0.12 1.80
C GLN A 143 20.09 1.30 1.36
N GLY A 144 19.13 2.15 1.00
CA GLY A 144 19.39 3.55 0.63
C GLY A 144 18.30 4.56 0.97
N ALA A 145 17.19 4.14 1.60
CA ALA A 145 16.00 5.00 1.75
C ALA A 145 15.91 5.77 3.07
N HIS A 146 16.77 5.48 4.06
CA HIS A 146 16.60 6.05 5.42
C HIS A 146 16.92 7.54 5.54
N LEU A 147 17.62 8.14 4.58
CA LEU A 147 17.87 9.60 4.55
C LEU A 147 16.76 10.36 3.84
N LEU A 148 16.08 9.77 2.85
CA LEU A 148 15.02 10.46 2.11
C LEU A 148 13.77 10.63 2.96
N ASP A 149 13.38 9.64 3.76
CA ASP A 149 12.11 9.66 4.50
C ASP A 149 12.04 10.72 5.62
N ARG A 150 13.19 11.21 6.11
CA ARG A 150 13.24 12.34 7.05
C ARG A 150 13.00 13.70 6.40
N ILE A 151 13.33 13.85 5.12
CA ILE A 151 13.22 15.13 4.40
C ILE A 151 11.76 15.44 4.04
N TRP A 152 10.91 14.41 3.93
CA TRP A 152 9.49 14.57 3.57
C TRP A 152 8.57 14.98 4.73
N ARG A 153 9.03 14.98 5.99
CA ARG A 153 8.23 15.35 7.18
C ARG A 153 8.50 16.77 7.70
N ALA A 154 9.27 17.57 6.98
CA ALA A 154 9.35 19.00 7.27
C ALA A 154 8.07 19.66 6.72
N ASP A 155 7.11 19.93 7.60
CA ASP A 155 6.06 20.91 7.39
C ASP A 155 6.71 22.24 7.01
N SER A 156 6.37 22.79 5.85
CA SER A 156 6.59 24.21 5.54
C SER A 156 5.39 24.76 4.77
N PRO A 157 4.91 25.97 5.15
CA PRO A 157 3.80 26.64 4.50
C PRO A 157 4.23 27.45 3.26
N SER A 158 3.28 27.55 2.33
CA SER A 158 3.08 28.53 1.24
C SER A 158 4.25 28.91 0.32
N THR A 159 4.09 28.51 -0.93
CA THR A 159 4.81 28.95 -2.13
C THR A 159 4.18 30.22 -2.68
N PHE A 160 4.68 31.41 -2.34
CA PHE A 160 4.57 32.62 -3.16
C PHE A 160 5.80 33.49 -2.88
N GLY A 161 6.26 34.28 -3.87
CA GLY A 161 7.45 35.15 -3.76
C GLY A 161 7.36 36.14 -2.59
N PRO A 162 8.36 37.02 -2.38
CA PRO A 162 8.45 37.84 -1.18
C PRO A 162 7.23 38.76 -1.08
N ASN A 163 6.21 38.33 -0.34
CA ASN A 163 5.13 39.19 0.10
C ASN A 163 5.74 40.09 1.16
N LEU A 164 5.69 41.39 0.91
CA LEU A 164 6.12 42.43 1.86
C LEU A 164 5.20 42.48 3.12
N ASP A 165 4.16 41.64 3.18
CA ASP A 165 3.12 41.58 4.22
C ASP A 165 2.95 40.17 4.84
N ASP A 166 3.96 39.30 4.80
CA ASP A 166 3.91 38.04 5.57
C ASP A 166 4.15 38.36 7.06
N PRO A 167 3.28 37.93 8.02
CA PRO A 167 3.50 38.17 9.44
C PRO A 167 4.89 37.69 9.83
N GLU A 168 5.71 38.64 10.26
CA GLU A 168 7.11 38.51 10.65
C GLU A 168 7.36 37.16 11.33
N ALA A 169 8.02 36.25 10.59
CA ALA A 169 8.30 34.91 11.05
C ALA A 169 8.94 34.97 12.45
N ASP A 170 8.41 34.15 13.38
CA ASP A 170 8.87 34.11 14.78
C ASP A 170 10.41 34.11 14.83
N PRO A 171 11.06 35.14 15.41
CA PRO A 171 12.51 35.27 15.41
C PRO A 171 13.24 34.13 16.13
N ASN A 172 12.52 33.28 16.87
CA ASN A 172 13.07 32.09 17.52
C ASN A 172 13.07 30.82 16.64
N VAL A 173 12.51 30.87 15.43
CA VAL A 173 12.56 29.77 14.46
C VAL A 173 13.72 30.02 13.49
N PRO A 174 14.80 29.21 13.51
CA PRO A 174 15.85 29.32 12.50
C PRO A 174 15.23 29.24 11.11
N ASN A 175 15.50 30.24 10.26
CA ASN A 175 15.09 30.22 8.87
C ASN A 175 15.89 29.11 8.14
N TRP A 176 15.33 27.90 8.12
CA TRP A 176 15.92 26.73 7.48
C TRP A 176 16.04 26.90 5.97
N ASP A 177 15.30 27.83 5.35
CA ASP A 177 15.37 28.09 3.91
C ASP A 177 16.70 28.73 3.50
N ARG A 178 17.34 29.50 4.40
CA ARG A 178 18.71 30.01 4.22
C ARG A 178 19.78 28.92 4.11
N HIS A 179 19.48 27.70 4.56
CA HIS A 179 20.37 26.55 4.50
C HIS A 179 19.99 25.57 3.38
N THR A 180 19.08 25.97 2.47
CA THR A 180 18.76 25.15 1.29
C THR A 180 19.96 25.09 0.37
N ILE A 181 20.42 23.87 0.11
CA ILE A 181 21.53 23.63 -0.82
C ILE A 181 21.05 24.04 -2.22
N VAL A 182 21.82 24.88 -2.89
CA VAL A 182 21.64 25.20 -4.31
C VAL A 182 22.80 24.58 -5.08
N GLY A 183 22.48 23.77 -6.08
CA GLY A 183 23.48 23.09 -6.89
C GLY A 183 24.31 24.04 -7.77
N THR A 184 25.53 23.67 -8.11
CA THR A 184 26.41 24.45 -9.02
C THR A 184 26.83 23.67 -10.28
N ASN A 185 26.48 22.38 -10.36
CA ASN A 185 26.85 21.51 -11.47
C ASN A 185 26.16 21.92 -12.78
N GLN A 186 26.92 22.17 -13.85
CA GLN A 186 26.40 22.58 -15.16
C GLN A 186 26.22 21.42 -16.16
N GLU A 187 26.57 20.19 -15.79
CA GLU A 187 26.39 19.01 -16.65
C GLU A 187 24.90 18.69 -16.81
N LEU A 188 24.44 18.48 -18.04
CA LEU A 188 23.05 18.11 -18.29
C LEU A 188 22.75 16.69 -17.83
N PHE A 189 23.71 15.77 -17.99
CA PHE A 189 23.57 14.35 -17.69
C PHE A 189 24.61 13.93 -16.67
N LYS A 190 24.16 13.26 -15.62
CA LYS A 190 25.00 12.69 -14.58
C LYS A 190 24.28 11.52 -13.93
N ASP A 191 25.05 10.54 -13.49
CA ASP A 191 24.48 9.33 -12.91
C ASP A 191 23.77 9.61 -11.58
N TYR A 192 22.74 8.81 -11.30
CA TYR A 192 22.06 8.82 -10.00
C TYR A 192 23.03 8.44 -8.88
N LEU A 193 23.12 9.28 -7.85
CA LEU A 193 24.04 9.07 -6.73
C LEU A 193 23.32 8.34 -5.59
N ARG A 194 23.99 7.39 -4.93
CA ARG A 194 23.51 6.85 -3.66
C ARG A 194 24.15 7.66 -2.54
N LEU A 195 23.48 8.73 -2.12
CA LEU A 195 23.99 9.63 -1.10
C LEU A 195 24.06 8.92 0.26
N THR A 196 25.28 8.69 0.76
CA THR A 196 25.58 8.18 2.11
C THR A 196 26.15 9.26 3.03
N SER A 197 26.45 10.43 2.47
CA SER A 197 26.98 11.62 3.15
C SER A 197 26.20 12.86 2.71
N GLU A 198 26.48 14.00 3.33
CA GLU A 198 25.87 15.28 2.97
C GLU A 198 26.13 15.60 1.49
N PRO A 199 25.09 16.01 0.73
CA PRO A 199 25.23 16.30 -0.69
C PRO A 199 26.03 17.59 -0.90
N ARG A 200 27.07 17.52 -1.72
CA ARG A 200 27.89 18.67 -2.09
C ARG A 200 27.23 19.48 -3.21
N PRO A 201 27.22 20.83 -3.16
CA PRO A 201 26.64 21.68 -4.21
C PRO A 201 27.15 21.37 -5.63
N GLU A 202 28.44 21.06 -5.77
CA GLU A 202 29.11 20.73 -7.04
C GLU A 202 28.57 19.45 -7.71
N LEU A 203 27.90 18.58 -6.95
CA LEU A 203 27.33 17.34 -7.46
C LEU A 203 25.85 17.47 -7.82
N ILE A 204 25.24 18.64 -7.60
CA ILE A 204 23.81 18.89 -7.78
C ILE A 204 23.64 19.95 -8.87
N ARG A 205 22.72 19.74 -9.82
CA ARG A 205 22.44 20.73 -10.88
C ARG A 205 21.54 21.85 -10.35
N PRO A 206 21.79 23.13 -10.65
CA PRO A 206 20.89 24.22 -10.32
C PRO A 206 19.62 24.16 -11.19
N TYR A 207 18.57 24.83 -10.72
CA TYR A 207 17.24 24.80 -11.34
C TYR A 207 17.21 25.05 -12.87
N PRO A 208 17.91 26.04 -13.44
CA PRO A 208 17.91 26.26 -14.89
C PRO A 208 18.46 25.07 -15.69
N VAL A 209 19.48 24.38 -15.14
CA VAL A 209 20.08 23.20 -15.75
C VAL A 209 19.11 22.02 -15.66
N LEU A 210 18.41 21.84 -14.54
CA LEU A 210 17.37 20.81 -14.40
C LEU A 210 16.28 20.95 -15.47
N GLN A 211 15.85 22.17 -15.76
CA GLN A 211 14.86 22.46 -16.80
C GLN A 211 15.38 22.04 -18.19
N GLN A 212 16.63 22.38 -18.52
CA GLN A 212 17.27 21.98 -19.77
C GLN A 212 17.44 20.45 -19.85
N THR A 213 17.84 19.79 -18.75
CA THR A 213 17.94 18.33 -18.65
C THR A 213 16.63 17.65 -19.02
N LEU A 214 15.48 18.11 -18.49
CA LEU A 214 14.19 17.50 -18.80
C LEU A 214 13.87 17.57 -20.31
N ILE A 215 14.16 18.70 -20.95
CA ILE A 215 13.93 18.89 -22.39
C ILE A 215 14.76 17.88 -23.20
N GLU A 216 16.05 17.75 -22.90
CA GLU A 216 16.92 16.84 -23.64
C GLU A 216 16.60 15.37 -23.32
N LEU A 217 16.19 15.04 -22.09
CA LEU A 217 15.71 13.68 -21.76
C LEU A 217 14.47 13.30 -22.55
N LYS A 218 13.49 14.22 -22.67
CA LYS A 218 12.31 14.00 -23.51
C LYS A 218 12.66 13.85 -24.99
N LYS A 219 13.70 14.52 -25.47
CA LYS A 219 14.19 14.36 -26.84
C LYS A 219 14.85 12.99 -27.03
N ARG A 220 15.77 12.59 -26.14
CA ARG A 220 16.44 11.28 -26.18
C ARG A 220 15.48 10.09 -26.05
N TRP A 221 14.40 10.24 -25.28
CA TRP A 221 13.33 9.23 -25.23
C TRP A 221 12.67 9.04 -26.60
N ARG A 222 12.34 10.15 -27.29
CA ARG A 222 11.76 10.12 -28.64
C ARG A 222 12.73 9.52 -29.66
N GLU A 223 14.04 9.70 -29.47
CA GLU A 223 15.10 9.09 -30.27
C GLU A 223 15.36 7.60 -29.93
N ARG A 224 14.51 6.97 -29.09
CA ARG A 224 14.59 5.55 -28.71
C ARG A 224 15.88 5.16 -27.99
N THR A 225 16.42 6.07 -27.16
CA THR A 225 17.52 5.75 -26.25
C THR A 225 17.11 4.64 -25.27
N ALA A 226 18.07 3.79 -24.88
CA ALA A 226 17.83 2.69 -23.94
C ALA A 226 17.19 3.17 -22.63
N TYR A 227 16.15 2.45 -22.18
CA TYR A 227 15.39 2.79 -20.97
C TYR A 227 16.26 2.85 -19.72
N ASP A 228 17.20 1.91 -19.54
CA ASP A 228 18.06 1.86 -18.34
C ASP A 228 18.83 3.18 -18.12
N TRP A 229 19.33 3.76 -19.22
CA TRP A 229 20.01 5.05 -19.16
C TRP A 229 19.03 6.18 -18.85
N ILE A 230 17.88 6.22 -19.52
CA ILE A 230 16.83 7.23 -19.30
C ILE A 230 16.34 7.21 -17.85
N CYS A 231 16.04 6.02 -17.31
CA CYS A 231 15.63 5.78 -15.94
C CYS A 231 16.69 6.28 -14.95
N ASN A 232 17.97 5.98 -15.19
CA ASN A 232 19.07 6.48 -14.37
C ASN A 232 19.12 8.03 -14.37
N GLN A 233 19.00 8.66 -15.54
CA GLN A 233 19.03 10.12 -15.63
C GLN A 233 17.81 10.79 -15.00
N PHE A 234 16.62 10.22 -15.13
CA PHE A 234 15.44 10.73 -14.43
C PHE A 234 15.53 10.53 -12.91
N LYS A 235 16.13 9.44 -12.42
CA LYS A 235 16.45 9.27 -10.99
C LYS A 235 17.38 10.37 -10.51
N SER A 236 18.44 10.65 -11.25
CA SER A 236 19.38 11.73 -10.98
C SER A 236 18.69 13.11 -10.96
N LEU A 237 17.80 13.38 -11.94
CA LEU A 237 17.03 14.63 -12.01
C LEU A 237 16.08 14.80 -10.82
N ARG A 238 15.32 13.75 -10.47
CA ARG A 238 14.42 13.75 -9.29
C ARG A 238 15.19 13.88 -7.98
N GLN A 239 16.37 13.29 -7.89
CA GLN A 239 17.24 13.42 -6.73
C GLN A 239 17.67 14.87 -6.51
N ASP A 240 18.14 15.56 -7.56
CA ASP A 240 18.57 16.94 -7.45
C ASP A 240 17.42 17.87 -7.02
N LEU A 241 16.20 17.62 -7.51
CA LEU A 241 15.00 18.34 -7.07
C LEU A 241 14.70 18.11 -5.58
N THR A 242 14.82 16.86 -5.13
CA THR A 242 14.58 16.48 -3.73
C THR A 242 15.62 17.10 -2.79
N VAL A 243 16.91 17.03 -3.16
CA VAL A 243 18.01 17.59 -2.35
C VAL A 243 17.87 19.10 -2.19
N GLN A 244 17.47 19.80 -3.26
CA GLN A 244 17.24 21.24 -3.26
C GLN A 244 15.85 21.63 -2.74
N ARG A 245 15.02 20.66 -2.31
CA ARG A 245 13.66 20.86 -1.79
C ARG A 245 12.73 21.61 -2.75
N ILE A 246 12.95 21.47 -4.05
CA ILE A 246 12.15 22.14 -5.08
C ILE A 246 10.84 21.35 -5.25
N LYS A 247 9.71 21.99 -4.91
CA LYS A 247 8.36 21.42 -5.04
C LYS A 247 7.46 22.42 -5.76
N ASN A 248 7.43 22.32 -7.08
CA ASN A 248 6.65 23.19 -7.96
C ASN A 248 6.10 22.42 -9.16
N GLU A 249 5.44 23.12 -10.08
CA GLU A 249 4.86 22.53 -11.29
C GLU A 249 5.89 21.79 -12.15
N PHE A 250 7.11 22.32 -12.24
CA PHE A 250 8.20 21.64 -12.95
C PHE A 250 8.53 20.28 -12.31
N THR A 251 8.57 20.24 -10.98
CA THR A 251 8.80 18.99 -10.23
C THR A 251 7.71 17.98 -10.54
N VAL A 252 6.44 18.38 -10.48
CA VAL A 252 5.30 17.53 -10.88
C VAL A 252 5.50 16.99 -12.29
N GLN A 253 5.80 17.87 -13.26
CA GLN A 253 6.03 17.45 -14.65
C GLN A 253 7.17 16.41 -14.79
N VAL A 254 8.29 16.57 -14.08
CA VAL A 254 9.39 15.60 -14.10
C VAL A 254 8.91 14.22 -13.65
N TYR A 255 8.18 14.16 -12.53
CA TYR A 255 7.67 12.91 -11.99
C TYR A 255 6.60 12.28 -12.89
N GLU A 256 5.70 13.08 -13.48
CA GLU A 256 4.69 12.57 -14.41
C GLU A 256 5.33 11.97 -15.67
N HIS A 257 6.30 12.65 -16.29
CA HIS A 257 6.97 12.13 -17.48
C HIS A 257 7.72 10.83 -17.16
N HIS A 258 8.44 10.79 -16.03
CA HIS A 258 9.15 9.58 -15.63
C HIS A 258 8.18 8.42 -15.34
N ALA A 259 7.05 8.69 -14.68
CA ALA A 259 6.02 7.68 -14.43
C ALA A 259 5.47 7.10 -15.74
N ARG A 260 5.18 7.95 -16.74
CA ARG A 260 4.71 7.51 -18.07
C ARG A 260 5.75 6.63 -18.78
N MET A 261 7.01 7.06 -18.80
CA MET A 261 8.10 6.26 -19.40
C MET A 261 8.30 4.91 -18.71
N ALA A 262 8.13 4.86 -17.38
CA ALA A 262 8.18 3.62 -16.61
C ALA A 262 7.02 2.69 -16.95
N LEU A 263 5.80 3.21 -17.17
CA LEU A 263 4.65 2.42 -17.64
C LEU A 263 4.92 1.83 -19.04
N GLU A 264 5.40 2.64 -19.98
CA GLU A 264 5.80 2.21 -21.33
C GLU A 264 6.82 1.07 -21.30
N SER A 265 7.72 1.09 -20.31
CA SER A 265 8.81 0.11 -20.15
C SER A 265 8.44 -1.04 -19.21
N SER A 266 7.18 -1.13 -18.75
CA SER A 266 6.70 -2.13 -17.78
C SER A 266 7.44 -2.14 -16.43
N ASP A 267 8.05 -1.02 -16.03
CA ASP A 267 8.77 -0.87 -14.76
C ASP A 267 7.83 -0.35 -13.67
N MET A 268 7.07 -1.29 -13.07
CA MET A 268 6.10 -0.96 -12.03
C MET A 268 6.74 -0.46 -10.73
N VAL A 269 8.02 -0.79 -10.49
CA VAL A 269 8.72 -0.37 -9.26
C VAL A 269 8.99 1.14 -9.32
N GLU A 270 9.55 1.62 -10.43
CA GLU A 270 9.80 3.05 -10.63
C GLU A 270 8.50 3.85 -10.76
N TYR A 271 7.52 3.30 -11.48
CA TYR A 271 6.21 3.93 -11.57
C TYR A 271 5.57 4.14 -10.18
N ASN A 272 5.59 3.12 -9.31
CA ASN A 272 5.05 3.24 -7.95
C ASN A 272 5.80 4.27 -7.11
N GLN A 273 7.13 4.37 -7.26
CA GLN A 273 7.92 5.40 -6.58
C GLN A 273 7.49 6.80 -7.04
N CYS A 274 7.32 7.00 -8.36
CA CYS A 274 6.86 8.28 -8.88
C CYS A 274 5.43 8.61 -8.40
N GLN A 275 4.52 7.64 -8.41
CA GLN A 275 3.14 7.84 -7.96
C GLN A 275 3.06 8.26 -6.48
N ALA A 276 3.87 7.64 -5.61
CA ALA A 276 3.91 8.00 -4.20
C ALA A 276 4.33 9.47 -3.99
N THR A 277 5.35 9.94 -4.71
CA THR A 277 5.75 11.34 -4.65
C THR A 277 4.73 12.28 -5.28
N LEU A 278 4.14 11.92 -6.42
CA LEU A 278 3.09 12.72 -7.07
C LEU A 278 1.88 12.92 -6.16
N LYS A 279 1.48 11.88 -5.41
CA LYS A 279 0.43 12.00 -4.40
C LYS A 279 0.72 13.12 -3.40
N SER A 280 1.92 13.14 -2.82
CA SER A 280 2.33 14.18 -1.87
C SER A 280 2.40 15.56 -2.51
N LEU A 281 2.85 15.66 -3.77
CA LEU A 281 2.90 16.94 -4.50
C LEU A 281 1.50 17.49 -4.81
N TYR A 282 0.54 16.63 -5.15
CA TYR A 282 -0.85 17.04 -5.37
C TYR A 282 -1.58 17.39 -4.07
N GLU A 283 -1.26 16.73 -2.96
CA GLU A 283 -1.76 17.09 -1.63
C GLU A 283 -1.30 18.48 -1.18
N LEU A 284 -0.15 18.96 -1.68
CA LEU A 284 0.31 20.34 -1.52
C LEU A 284 -0.42 21.35 -2.42
N GLY A 285 -1.35 20.90 -3.26
CA GLY A 285 -2.11 21.76 -4.18
C GLY A 285 -1.34 22.19 -5.43
N ILE A 286 -0.19 21.57 -5.73
CA ILE A 286 0.58 21.88 -6.94
C ILE A 286 -0.18 21.31 -8.15
N PRO A 287 -0.46 22.13 -9.19
CA PRO A 287 -1.24 21.69 -10.34
C PRO A 287 -0.45 20.69 -11.21
N GLY A 288 -1.21 19.84 -11.91
CA GLY A 288 -0.70 18.79 -12.81
C GLY A 288 -1.84 17.93 -13.33
N GLN A 289 -1.52 16.72 -13.81
CA GLN A 289 -2.49 15.75 -14.31
C GLN A 289 -3.09 14.91 -13.17
N VAL A 290 -3.72 15.57 -12.21
CA VAL A 290 -4.22 14.96 -10.96
C VAL A 290 -5.20 13.83 -11.24
N GLU A 291 -6.16 14.05 -12.15
CA GLU A 291 -7.22 13.09 -12.48
C GLU A 291 -6.68 11.84 -13.21
N GLU A 292 -5.72 12.01 -14.13
CA GLU A 292 -5.03 10.89 -14.79
C GLU A 292 -4.37 9.97 -13.76
N PHE A 293 -3.56 10.54 -12.86
CA PHE A 293 -2.85 9.77 -11.83
C PHE A 293 -3.77 9.25 -10.72
N THR A 294 -4.92 9.89 -10.50
CA THR A 294 -6.00 9.37 -9.64
C THR A 294 -6.58 8.09 -10.25
N ALA A 295 -6.89 8.09 -11.54
CA ALA A 295 -7.37 6.91 -12.25
C ALA A 295 -6.35 5.77 -12.19
N TYR A 296 -5.08 6.07 -12.43
CA TYR A 296 -4.00 5.09 -12.34
C TYR A 296 -3.83 4.51 -10.94
N ARG A 297 -4.01 5.31 -9.88
CA ARG A 297 -3.96 4.83 -8.49
C ARG A 297 -5.10 3.85 -8.18
N ILE A 298 -6.32 4.11 -8.68
CA ILE A 298 -7.44 3.17 -8.57
C ILE A 298 -7.09 1.82 -9.21
N LEU A 299 -6.55 1.84 -10.44
CA LEU A 299 -6.16 0.63 -11.17
C LEU A 299 -5.02 -0.13 -10.49
N MET A 300 -4.06 0.57 -9.89
CA MET A 300 -2.99 -0.05 -9.10
C MET A 300 -3.49 -0.73 -7.82
N LEU A 301 -4.42 -0.10 -7.10
CA LEU A 301 -5.03 -0.71 -5.92
C LEU A 301 -5.84 -1.96 -6.30
N LEU A 302 -6.43 -1.98 -7.50
CA LEU A 302 -7.09 -3.14 -8.08
C LEU A 302 -6.10 -4.26 -8.44
N HIS A 303 -4.95 -3.91 -9.02
CA HIS A 303 -3.85 -4.85 -9.26
C HIS A 303 -3.40 -5.53 -7.95
N GLY A 304 -3.12 -4.73 -6.92
CA GLY A 304 -2.67 -5.17 -5.60
C GLY A 304 -3.72 -5.89 -4.76
N ARG A 305 -4.97 -6.02 -5.25
CA ARG A 305 -6.10 -6.67 -4.56
C ARG A 305 -6.41 -6.07 -3.17
N ASN A 306 -6.01 -4.83 -2.91
CA ASN A 306 -6.28 -4.16 -1.63
C ASN A 306 -7.67 -3.53 -1.64
N LYS A 307 -8.71 -4.35 -1.47
CA LYS A 307 -10.12 -3.91 -1.52
C LYS A 307 -10.44 -2.84 -0.48
N SER A 308 -9.87 -2.94 0.72
CA SER A 308 -10.13 -1.99 1.80
C SER A 308 -9.58 -0.60 1.46
N GLU A 309 -8.30 -0.52 1.08
CA GLU A 309 -7.69 0.76 0.69
C GLU A 309 -8.34 1.33 -0.57
N LEU A 310 -8.70 0.48 -1.54
CA LEU A 310 -9.42 0.90 -2.74
C LEU A 310 -10.76 1.56 -2.40
N ASN A 311 -11.56 0.92 -1.54
CA ASN A 311 -12.87 1.47 -1.15
C ASN A 311 -12.72 2.78 -0.36
N LEU A 312 -11.73 2.87 0.52
CA LEU A 312 -11.42 4.10 1.25
C LEU A 312 -11.02 5.22 0.29
N TYR A 313 -10.11 4.94 -0.63
CA TYR A 313 -9.62 5.91 -1.60
C TYR A 313 -10.76 6.42 -2.50
N VAL A 314 -11.60 5.53 -3.04
CA VAL A 314 -12.78 5.90 -3.84
C VAL A 314 -13.80 6.73 -3.02
N GLY A 315 -13.89 6.47 -1.72
CA GLY A 315 -14.71 7.26 -0.79
C GLY A 315 -14.20 8.70 -0.57
N GLN A 316 -12.88 8.90 -0.64
CA GLN A 316 -12.23 10.20 -0.47
C GLN A 316 -12.23 11.07 -1.73
N LEU A 317 -12.52 10.48 -2.90
CA LEU A 317 -12.56 11.22 -4.16
C LEU A 317 -13.66 12.29 -4.17
N THR A 318 -13.28 13.49 -4.59
CA THR A 318 -14.21 14.61 -4.74
C THR A 318 -15.20 14.38 -5.88
N PRO A 319 -16.40 15.02 -5.85
CA PRO A 319 -17.35 14.95 -6.96
C PRO A 319 -16.74 15.40 -8.29
N ARG A 320 -15.90 16.45 -8.27
CA ARG A 320 -15.19 16.96 -9.45
C ARG A 320 -14.28 15.90 -10.08
N GLN A 321 -13.46 15.23 -9.27
CA GLN A 321 -12.60 14.14 -9.77
C GLN A 321 -13.42 12.99 -10.37
N LYS A 322 -14.57 12.66 -9.77
CA LYS A 322 -15.46 11.60 -10.30
C LYS A 322 -16.13 11.96 -11.63
N MET A 323 -16.12 13.23 -12.04
CA MET A 323 -16.63 13.65 -13.34
C MET A 323 -15.62 13.44 -14.47
N ASP A 324 -14.34 13.30 -14.16
CA ASP A 324 -13.30 13.14 -15.17
C ASP A 324 -13.41 11.79 -15.90
N PRO A 325 -13.29 11.75 -17.25
CA PRO A 325 -13.42 10.52 -18.02
C PRO A 325 -12.44 9.41 -17.62
N ALA A 326 -11.20 9.75 -17.26
CA ALA A 326 -10.20 8.75 -16.87
C ALA A 326 -10.56 8.13 -15.51
N VAL A 327 -11.00 8.95 -14.56
CA VAL A 327 -11.45 8.48 -13.24
C VAL A 327 -12.72 7.65 -13.37
N GLN A 328 -13.69 8.08 -14.20
CA GLN A 328 -14.90 7.32 -14.47
C GLN A 328 -14.60 5.95 -15.08
N HIS A 329 -13.68 5.88 -16.04
CA HIS A 329 -13.22 4.63 -16.62
C HIS A 329 -12.67 3.70 -15.52
N ALA A 330 -11.73 4.19 -14.70
CA ALA A 330 -11.14 3.39 -13.62
C ALA A 330 -12.18 2.89 -12.59
N LEU A 331 -13.18 3.72 -12.26
CA LEU A 331 -14.29 3.34 -11.39
C LEU A 331 -15.20 2.27 -12.03
N ARG A 332 -15.46 2.36 -13.34
CA ARG A 332 -16.21 1.33 -14.06
C ARG A 332 -15.43 0.01 -14.10
N VAL A 333 -14.12 0.06 -14.35
CA VAL A 333 -13.24 -1.12 -14.28
C VAL A 333 -13.28 -1.76 -12.89
N GLN A 334 -13.15 -0.96 -11.82
CA GLN A 334 -13.28 -1.42 -10.44
C GLN A 334 -14.61 -2.13 -10.18
N ARG A 335 -15.72 -1.58 -10.69
CA ARG A 335 -17.05 -2.17 -10.56
C ARG A 335 -17.15 -3.49 -11.32
N ALA A 336 -16.69 -3.54 -12.58
CA ALA A 336 -16.72 -4.75 -13.39
C ALA A 336 -15.94 -5.90 -12.76
N VAL A 337 -14.73 -5.64 -12.24
CA VAL A 337 -13.94 -6.64 -11.50
C VAL A 337 -14.64 -7.08 -10.21
N SER A 338 -15.25 -6.14 -9.48
CA SER A 338 -15.96 -6.47 -8.23
C SER A 338 -17.20 -7.32 -8.44
N MET A 339 -17.92 -7.10 -9.56
CA MET A 339 -19.11 -7.86 -9.94
C MET A 339 -18.79 -9.15 -10.70
N GLY A 340 -17.53 -9.36 -11.13
CA GLY A 340 -17.15 -10.46 -12.00
C GLY A 340 -17.71 -10.32 -13.43
N ASN A 341 -18.05 -9.11 -13.86
CA ASN A 341 -18.51 -8.83 -15.22
C ASN A 341 -17.29 -8.73 -16.16
N TYR A 342 -16.84 -9.88 -16.64
CA TYR A 342 -15.66 -9.96 -17.51
C TYR A 342 -15.89 -9.32 -18.89
N HIS A 343 -17.11 -9.41 -19.44
CA HIS A 343 -17.45 -8.77 -20.71
C HIS A 343 -17.17 -7.26 -20.68
N ALA A 344 -17.76 -6.57 -19.70
CA ALA A 344 -17.56 -5.13 -19.53
C ALA A 344 -16.10 -4.79 -19.20
N LEU A 345 -15.40 -5.64 -18.43
CA LEU A 345 -13.98 -5.46 -18.13
C LEU A 345 -13.13 -5.42 -19.40
N PHE A 346 -13.31 -6.38 -20.31
CA PHE A 346 -12.51 -6.47 -21.52
C PHE A 346 -12.89 -5.41 -22.56
N GLU A 347 -14.16 -5.00 -22.62
CA GLU A 347 -14.58 -3.82 -23.40
C GLU A 347 -13.84 -2.55 -22.92
N MET A 348 -13.78 -2.33 -21.60
CA MET A 348 -13.08 -1.20 -21.01
C MET A 348 -11.55 -1.30 -21.14
N PHE A 349 -10.99 -2.51 -21.13
CA PHE A 349 -9.57 -2.73 -21.36
C PHE A 349 -9.16 -2.32 -22.77
N LEU A 350 -9.94 -2.70 -23.79
CA LEU A 350 -9.68 -2.34 -25.19
C LEU A 350 -9.89 -0.84 -25.48
N SER A 351 -10.75 -0.18 -24.69
CA SER A 351 -11.07 1.25 -24.81
C SER A 351 -10.43 2.11 -23.70
N ALA A 352 -9.31 1.65 -23.12
CA ALA A 352 -8.67 2.31 -22.00
C ALA A 352 -8.10 3.70 -22.39
N PRO A 353 -8.40 4.77 -21.62
CA PRO A 353 -7.86 6.10 -21.87
C PRO A 353 -6.40 6.21 -21.43
N ASN A 354 -5.66 7.13 -22.06
CA ASN A 354 -4.27 7.44 -21.75
C ASN A 354 -3.40 6.17 -21.69
N MET A 355 -2.69 5.95 -20.59
CA MET A 355 -1.81 4.80 -20.36
C MET A 355 -2.43 3.77 -19.42
N ALA A 356 -3.75 3.82 -19.20
CA ALA A 356 -4.43 2.92 -18.26
C ALA A 356 -4.28 1.44 -18.67
N ALA A 357 -4.20 1.14 -19.97
CA ALA A 357 -3.97 -0.22 -20.48
C ALA A 357 -2.70 -0.86 -19.91
N TYR A 358 -1.58 -0.13 -19.85
CA TYR A 358 -0.30 -0.63 -19.32
C TYR A 358 -0.39 -1.06 -17.85
N ILE A 359 -1.23 -0.38 -17.06
CA ILE A 359 -1.49 -0.74 -15.66
C ILE A 359 -2.44 -1.94 -15.59
N MET A 360 -3.45 -1.98 -16.46
CA MET A 360 -4.38 -3.08 -16.53
C MET A 360 -3.72 -4.40 -16.94
N ASP A 361 -2.72 -4.36 -17.83
CA ASP A 361 -1.93 -5.53 -18.25
C ASP A 361 -1.37 -6.32 -17.07
N GLN A 362 -1.03 -5.64 -15.97
CA GLN A 362 -0.49 -6.27 -14.75
C GLN A 362 -1.47 -7.25 -14.08
N PHE A 363 -2.77 -7.12 -14.34
CA PHE A 363 -3.77 -8.00 -13.75
C PHE A 363 -4.75 -8.62 -14.75
N ILE A 364 -4.78 -8.17 -15.99
CA ILE A 364 -5.74 -8.66 -16.99
C ILE A 364 -5.60 -10.16 -17.25
N ASP A 365 -4.38 -10.68 -17.33
CA ASP A 365 -4.12 -12.11 -17.50
C ASP A 365 -4.77 -13.00 -16.43
N ARG A 366 -4.82 -12.49 -15.21
CA ARG A 366 -5.44 -13.15 -14.06
C ARG A 366 -6.96 -13.08 -14.12
N GLU A 367 -7.51 -11.97 -14.60
CA GLU A 367 -8.95 -11.84 -14.79
C GLU A 367 -9.43 -12.66 -16.01
N ARG A 368 -8.62 -12.83 -17.06
CA ARG A 368 -8.87 -13.77 -18.18
C ARG A 368 -9.01 -15.20 -17.67
N ALA A 369 -8.11 -15.65 -16.77
CA ALA A 369 -8.17 -16.98 -16.20
C ALA A 369 -9.45 -17.19 -15.37
N LYS A 370 -9.85 -16.19 -14.55
CA LYS A 370 -11.12 -16.25 -13.81
C LYS A 370 -12.33 -16.30 -14.74
N ALA A 371 -12.33 -15.48 -15.79
CA ALA A 371 -13.41 -15.46 -16.77
C ALA A 371 -13.54 -16.84 -17.45
N LEU A 372 -12.43 -17.42 -17.89
CA LEU A 372 -12.40 -18.76 -18.50
C LEU A 372 -12.89 -19.86 -17.52
N MET A 373 -12.56 -19.77 -16.23
CA MET A 373 -13.12 -20.66 -15.19
C MET A 373 -14.65 -20.54 -15.05
N VAL A 374 -15.22 -19.35 -15.28
CA VAL A 374 -16.67 -19.13 -15.27
C VAL A 374 -17.30 -19.68 -16.55
N MET A 375 -16.73 -19.34 -17.72
CA MET A 375 -17.21 -19.81 -19.02
C MET A 375 -17.23 -21.34 -19.10
N THR A 376 -16.16 -22.01 -18.66
CA THR A 376 -16.08 -23.49 -18.68
C THR A 376 -17.09 -24.19 -17.77
N LYS A 377 -17.71 -23.48 -16.82
CA LYS A 377 -18.81 -24.01 -16.01
C LYS A 377 -20.18 -23.75 -16.63
N ALA A 378 -20.30 -22.72 -17.46
CA ALA A 378 -21.55 -22.29 -18.08
C ALA A 378 -21.80 -22.98 -19.43
N TYR A 379 -20.75 -23.25 -20.19
CA TYR A 379 -20.81 -23.81 -21.54
C TYR A 379 -20.31 -25.26 -21.58
N ARG A 380 -20.79 -26.04 -22.56
CA ARG A 380 -20.27 -27.38 -22.86
C ARG A 380 -19.00 -27.33 -23.72
N THR A 381 -19.02 -26.47 -24.74
CA THR A 381 -17.93 -26.28 -25.70
C THR A 381 -17.79 -24.80 -26.04
N LEU A 382 -16.58 -24.34 -26.32
CA LEU A 382 -16.30 -22.95 -26.70
C LEU A 382 -15.43 -22.92 -27.95
N THR A 383 -15.75 -22.05 -28.91
CA THR A 383 -14.90 -21.80 -30.07
C THR A 383 -13.76 -20.88 -29.69
N LEU A 384 -12.60 -21.02 -30.33
CA LEU A 384 -11.45 -20.15 -30.09
C LEU A 384 -11.78 -18.68 -30.40
N ALA A 385 -12.57 -18.44 -31.45
CA ALA A 385 -13.04 -17.10 -31.83
C ALA A 385 -13.94 -16.45 -30.76
N PHE A 386 -14.81 -17.23 -30.10
CA PHE A 386 -15.62 -16.71 -29.00
C PHE A 386 -14.74 -16.31 -27.80
N ILE A 387 -13.75 -17.14 -27.45
CA ILE A 387 -12.81 -16.83 -26.37
C ILE A 387 -11.98 -15.59 -26.70
N GLN A 388 -11.51 -15.46 -27.95
CA GLN A 388 -10.77 -14.28 -28.41
C GLN A 388 -11.58 -13.00 -28.19
N ASN A 389 -12.81 -12.98 -28.70
CA ASN A 389 -13.69 -11.80 -28.64
C ASN A 389 -14.09 -11.46 -27.20
N GLU A 390 -14.48 -12.48 -26.41
CA GLU A 390 -15.00 -12.27 -25.06
C GLU A 390 -13.90 -11.88 -24.05
N LEU A 391 -12.65 -12.34 -24.26
CA LEU A 391 -11.52 -12.07 -23.36
C LEU A 391 -10.57 -10.98 -23.88
N GLY A 392 -10.96 -10.27 -24.95
CA GLY A 392 -10.24 -9.14 -25.51
C GLY A 392 -8.80 -9.48 -25.94
N PHE A 393 -8.64 -10.56 -26.71
CA PHE A 393 -7.38 -10.87 -27.39
C PHE A 393 -7.32 -10.22 -28.77
N ASN A 394 -6.14 -9.78 -29.20
CA ASN A 394 -5.96 -9.15 -30.50
C ASN A 394 -6.05 -10.16 -31.65
N THR A 395 -5.50 -11.37 -31.44
CA THR A 395 -5.48 -12.43 -32.45
C THR A 395 -5.85 -13.81 -31.89
N LEU A 396 -6.27 -14.72 -32.78
CA LEU A 396 -6.47 -16.13 -32.45
C LEU A 396 -5.16 -16.78 -31.96
N SER A 397 -4.03 -16.38 -32.52
CA SER A 397 -2.70 -16.86 -32.11
C SER A 397 -2.37 -16.48 -30.67
N ASP A 398 -2.65 -15.24 -30.26
CA ASP A 398 -2.47 -14.80 -28.86
C ASP A 398 -3.36 -15.60 -27.91
N THR A 399 -4.60 -15.84 -28.32
CA THR A 399 -5.56 -16.65 -27.56
C THR A 399 -5.03 -18.07 -27.38
N GLN A 400 -4.54 -18.69 -28.45
CA GLN A 400 -3.95 -20.03 -28.40
C GLN A 400 -2.68 -20.06 -27.54
N SER A 401 -1.78 -19.08 -27.69
CA SER A 401 -0.57 -18.93 -26.87
C SER A 401 -0.91 -18.82 -25.38
N TYR A 402 -1.94 -18.05 -25.04
CA TYR A 402 -2.45 -17.94 -23.67
C TYR A 402 -2.96 -19.29 -23.15
N LEU A 403 -3.73 -20.03 -23.96
CA LEU A 403 -4.23 -21.35 -23.58
C LEU A 403 -3.10 -22.37 -23.39
N HIS A 404 -2.05 -22.34 -24.23
CA HIS A 404 -0.87 -23.21 -24.05
C HIS A 404 -0.08 -22.85 -22.79
N THR A 405 0.14 -21.56 -22.56
CA THR A 405 0.84 -21.06 -21.36
C THR A 405 0.16 -21.52 -20.06
N HIS A 406 -1.18 -21.61 -20.08
CA HIS A 406 -1.97 -22.10 -18.95
C HIS A 406 -2.24 -23.61 -18.98
N ARG A 407 -1.66 -24.35 -19.94
CA ARG A 407 -1.84 -25.81 -20.13
C ARG A 407 -3.30 -26.24 -20.30
N VAL A 408 -4.10 -25.40 -20.96
CA VAL A 408 -5.55 -25.58 -21.19
C VAL A 408 -5.93 -25.65 -22.67
N ALA A 409 -4.95 -25.67 -23.58
CA ALA A 409 -5.15 -25.84 -25.02
C ALA A 409 -5.53 -27.28 -25.39
N VAL A 410 -6.68 -27.75 -24.88
CA VAL A 410 -7.24 -29.07 -25.17
C VAL A 410 -8.35 -28.91 -26.21
N PHE A 411 -7.97 -29.07 -27.47
CA PHE A 411 -8.87 -28.96 -28.61
C PHE A 411 -9.50 -30.31 -28.95
N THR A 412 -10.77 -30.31 -29.38
CA THR A 412 -11.45 -31.53 -29.85
C THR A 412 -10.82 -32.10 -31.12
N ASP A 413 -10.37 -31.23 -32.02
CA ASP A 413 -9.58 -31.57 -33.19
C ASP A 413 -8.33 -30.66 -33.26
N PRO A 414 -7.15 -31.17 -32.89
CA PRO A 414 -5.90 -30.40 -32.92
C PRO A 414 -5.46 -29.95 -34.33
N ASN A 415 -5.90 -30.63 -35.38
CA ASN A 415 -5.49 -30.36 -36.76
C ASN A 415 -6.41 -29.35 -37.47
N SER A 416 -7.52 -28.97 -36.82
CA SER A 416 -8.44 -27.97 -37.35
C SER A 416 -7.78 -26.58 -37.46
N PRO A 417 -8.16 -25.76 -38.45
CA PRO A 417 -7.70 -24.38 -38.54
C PRO A 417 -8.17 -23.58 -37.32
N ASP A 418 -7.41 -22.55 -36.92
CA ASP A 418 -7.67 -21.79 -35.69
C ASP A 418 -9.11 -21.26 -35.55
N ARG A 419 -9.76 -20.95 -36.67
CA ARG A 419 -11.15 -20.46 -36.70
C ARG A 419 -12.17 -21.52 -36.27
N GLU A 420 -11.85 -22.79 -36.47
CA GLU A 420 -12.72 -23.94 -36.21
C GLU A 420 -12.32 -24.70 -34.94
N LYS A 421 -11.22 -24.31 -34.30
CA LYS A 421 -10.78 -24.90 -33.04
C LYS A 421 -11.82 -24.71 -31.94
N ILE A 422 -12.21 -25.82 -31.32
CA ILE A 422 -13.17 -25.90 -30.22
C ILE A 422 -12.50 -26.55 -29.02
N ILE A 423 -12.77 -26.00 -27.83
CA ILE A 423 -12.37 -26.61 -26.56
C ILE A 423 -13.56 -27.29 -25.88
N ASP A 424 -13.30 -28.45 -25.25
CA ASP A 424 -14.26 -29.12 -24.36
C ASP A 424 -14.14 -28.53 -22.95
N CYS A 425 -15.20 -27.86 -22.51
CA CYS A 425 -15.22 -27.18 -21.22
C CYS A 425 -15.14 -28.15 -20.04
N LYS A 426 -15.63 -29.38 -20.18
CA LYS A 426 -15.58 -30.39 -19.11
C LYS A 426 -14.13 -30.83 -18.83
N VAL A 427 -13.32 -30.94 -19.88
CA VAL A 427 -11.90 -31.30 -19.77
C VAL A 427 -11.07 -30.10 -19.31
N VAL A 428 -11.38 -28.91 -19.82
CA VAL A 428 -10.62 -27.69 -19.51
C VAL A 428 -10.91 -27.14 -18.11
N ALA A 429 -12.14 -27.25 -17.60
CA ALA A 429 -12.54 -26.70 -16.29
C ALA A 429 -11.59 -27.05 -15.12
N PRO A 430 -11.21 -28.32 -14.88
CA PRO A 430 -10.26 -28.64 -13.82
C PRO A 430 -8.85 -28.11 -14.09
N LEU A 431 -8.41 -28.09 -15.35
CA LEU A 431 -7.07 -27.64 -15.74
C LEU A 431 -6.90 -26.14 -15.51
N ILE A 432 -7.88 -25.32 -15.93
CA ILE A 432 -7.82 -23.87 -15.73
C ILE A 432 -7.91 -23.50 -14.25
N ALA A 433 -8.70 -24.24 -13.46
CA ALA A 433 -8.77 -24.04 -12.02
C ALA A 433 -7.42 -24.33 -11.33
N GLN A 434 -6.72 -25.39 -11.73
CA GLN A 434 -5.38 -25.72 -11.25
C GLN A 434 -4.36 -24.64 -11.66
N ALA A 435 -4.33 -24.27 -12.94
CA ALA A 435 -3.42 -23.24 -13.46
C ALA A 435 -3.63 -21.90 -12.74
N TYR A 436 -4.88 -21.54 -12.45
CA TYR A 436 -5.20 -20.32 -11.70
C TYR A 436 -4.66 -20.36 -10.27
N GLU A 437 -4.84 -21.48 -9.56
CA GLU A 437 -4.35 -21.65 -8.19
C GLU A 437 -2.82 -21.58 -8.12
N GLU A 438 -2.13 -22.26 -9.03
CA GLU A 438 -0.66 -22.32 -9.10
C GLU A 438 -0.05 -20.94 -9.42
N LYS A 439 -0.58 -20.27 -10.45
CA LYS A 439 0.01 -19.03 -10.97
C LYS A 439 -0.42 -17.77 -10.23
N TYR A 440 -1.67 -17.68 -9.78
CA TYR A 440 -2.25 -16.42 -9.29
C TYR A 440 -2.70 -16.40 -7.84
N ARG A 441 -2.83 -17.57 -7.19
CA ARG A 441 -3.21 -17.65 -5.77
C ARG A 441 -2.03 -18.02 -4.87
N LYS A 442 -1.22 -19.01 -5.23
CA LYS A 442 -0.03 -19.40 -4.47
C LYS A 442 1.10 -18.36 -4.54
N VAL A 443 1.28 -17.68 -5.67
CA VAL A 443 2.28 -16.60 -5.82
C VAL A 443 1.98 -15.42 -4.88
N ALA A 444 0.69 -15.15 -4.59
CA ALA A 444 0.30 -14.09 -3.65
C ALA A 444 0.72 -14.37 -2.20
N ILE A 445 0.91 -15.63 -1.82
CA ILE A 445 1.34 -16.01 -0.46
C ILE A 445 2.87 -15.82 -0.29
N ARG A 446 3.64 -15.85 -1.38
CA ARG A 446 5.10 -15.65 -1.33
C ARG A 446 5.53 -14.18 -1.35
N GLY A 447 4.66 -13.27 -1.81
CA GLY A 447 4.90 -11.81 -1.86
C GLY A 447 4.25 -11.01 -0.73
N ALA A 448 3.56 -11.67 0.20
CA ALA A 448 3.02 -11.06 1.41
C ALA A 448 3.95 -11.34 2.60
N VAL A 449 5.12 -10.69 2.61
CA VAL A 449 6.00 -10.56 3.78
C VAL A 449 6.48 -9.13 3.89
#